data_AF-A0A926F9Z4-F1
#
_entry.id   AF-A0A926F9Z4-F1
#
_cell.length_a   1.000
_cell.length_b   1.000
_cell.length_c   1.000
_cell.angle_alpha   90.00
_cell.angle_beta   90.00
_cell.angle_gamma   90.00
#
_symmetry.space_group_name_H-M   'P 1'
#
loop_
_entity.id
_entity.type
_entity.pdbx_description
1 polymer ?
#
loop_
_entity_poly.entity_id
_entity_poly.type
_entity_poly.pdbx_seq_one_letter_code
_entity_poly.pdbx_strand_id
1 'polypeptide(L)'
;MANFFDRVVYEVNKGVSSVTESSKELLEKSRLDGAINECKEQKLKIAQEIGVKIYNMYMTGAEVPDAVKTDCDGITQKINEIKAHKRRLDEIRAQEQGEQNTAKKVCECGFENAPDSNFCQKCGKKLN
;
A
#
# COMPACT_ATOMS: atom_id res chain seq x y z
N MET A 1 33.36 40.01 13.51
CA MET A 1 32.21 39.11 13.33
C MET A 1 31.77 38.63 14.72
N ALA A 2 30.74 39.22 15.32
CA ALA A 2 30.13 38.71 16.56
C ALA A 2 28.68 39.21 16.82
N ASN A 3 28.02 39.90 15.89
CA ASN A 3 26.81 40.67 16.25
C ASN A 3 25.48 39.94 15.94
N PHE A 4 25.53 38.74 15.35
CA PHE A 4 24.32 38.00 14.97
C PHE A 4 23.90 36.99 16.03
N PHE A 5 24.84 36.22 16.59
CA PHE A 5 24.56 35.24 17.64
C PHE A 5 24.18 35.89 18.97
N ASP A 6 24.80 37.01 19.33
CA ASP A 6 24.48 37.72 20.58
C ASP A 6 23.06 38.31 20.57
N ARG A 7 22.54 38.70 19.39
CA ARG A 7 21.17 39.20 19.26
C ARG A 7 20.13 38.10 19.38
N VAL A 8 20.43 36.90 18.85
CA VAL A 8 19.56 35.72 18.97
C VAL A 8 19.48 35.24 20.43
N VAL A 9 20.61 35.21 21.14
CA VAL A 9 20.66 34.84 22.56
C VAL A 9 19.92 35.87 23.45
N TYR A 10 19.96 37.14 23.08
CA TYR A 10 19.25 38.20 23.80
C TYR A 10 17.72 38.14 23.62
N GLU A 11 17.22 37.82 22.41
CA GLU A 11 15.78 37.68 22.17
C GLU A 11 15.20 36.38 22.74
N VAL A 12 15.98 35.30 22.75
CA VAL A 12 15.57 34.04 23.40
C VAL A 12 15.35 34.23 24.91
N ASN A 13 16.14 35.08 25.58
CA ASN A 13 16.01 35.34 27.01
C ASN A 13 14.74 36.11 27.42
N LYS A 14 14.00 36.73 26.47
CA LYS A 14 12.74 37.43 26.77
C LYS A 14 11.48 36.58 26.62
N GLY A 15 11.58 35.34 26.11
CA GLY A 15 10.42 34.52 25.74
C GLY A 15 10.14 33.28 26.59
N VAL A 16 10.85 33.07 27.72
CA VAL A 16 10.89 31.75 28.39
C VAL A 16 9.85 31.57 29.52
N SER A 17 9.06 32.59 29.85
CA SER A 17 8.20 32.53 31.05
C SER A 17 6.77 32.02 30.84
N SER A 18 6.38 31.56 29.64
CA SER A 18 5.01 31.08 29.38
C SER A 18 4.91 29.74 28.63
N VAL A 19 6.00 28.98 28.47
CA VAL A 19 6.08 27.79 27.57
C VAL A 19 6.17 26.45 28.32
N THR A 20 5.79 26.38 29.60
CA THR A 20 5.90 25.12 30.38
C THR A 20 4.59 24.34 30.49
N GLU A 21 3.43 24.99 30.48
CA GLU A 21 2.13 24.32 30.66
C GLU A 21 1.55 23.86 29.32
N SER A 22 1.54 24.74 28.31
CA SER A 22 1.10 24.41 26.94
C SER A 22 1.93 23.27 26.31
N SER A 23 3.21 23.16 26.65
CA SER A 23 4.08 22.09 26.14
C SER A 23 3.73 20.71 26.73
N LYS A 24 3.30 20.64 28.00
CA LYS A 24 2.87 19.38 28.62
C LYS A 24 1.51 18.95 28.06
N GLU A 25 0.59 19.89 27.93
CA GLU A 25 -0.74 19.64 27.34
C GLU A 25 -0.64 19.14 25.89
N LEU A 26 0.26 19.72 25.09
CA LEU A 26 0.49 19.28 23.70
C LEU A 26 1.03 17.84 23.63
N LEU A 27 1.97 17.48 24.51
CA LEU A 27 2.52 16.12 24.57
C LEU A 27 1.47 15.11 25.03
N GLU A 28 0.67 15.47 26.03
CA GLU A 28 -0.41 14.62 26.53
C GLU A 28 -1.49 14.43 25.46
N LYS A 29 -1.87 15.49 24.73
CA LYS A 29 -2.77 15.41 23.59
C LYS A 29 -2.23 14.48 22.49
N SER A 30 -0.96 14.65 22.11
CA SER A 30 -0.34 13.77 21.10
C SER A 30 -0.30 12.30 21.53
N ARG A 31 -0.04 12.04 22.82
CA ARG A 31 -0.07 10.68 23.38
C ARG A 31 -1.49 10.09 23.35
N LEU A 32 -2.49 10.87 23.74
CA LEU A 32 -3.89 10.47 23.69
C LEU A 32 -4.36 10.23 22.25
N ASP A 33 -3.99 11.08 21.31
CA ASP A 33 -4.30 10.90 19.88
C ASP A 33 -3.70 9.59 19.34
N GLY A 34 -2.46 9.28 19.73
CA GLY A 34 -1.82 7.99 19.42
C GLY A 34 -2.60 6.81 19.97
N ALA A 35 -2.94 6.84 21.26
CA ALA A 35 -3.72 5.78 21.90
C ALA A 35 -5.13 5.62 21.30
N ILE A 36 -5.79 6.73 20.94
CA ILE A 36 -7.09 6.72 20.27
C ILE A 36 -7.00 6.04 18.91
N ASN A 37 -5.96 6.34 18.13
CA ASN A 37 -5.78 5.72 16.82
C ASN A 37 -5.48 4.23 16.93
N GLU A 38 -4.64 3.82 17.89
CA GLU A 38 -4.40 2.40 18.16
C GLU A 38 -5.68 1.67 18.56
N CYS A 39 -6.47 2.24 19.48
CA CYS A 39 -7.77 1.68 19.87
C CYS A 39 -8.74 1.58 18.68
N LYS A 40 -8.76 2.57 17.78
CA LYS A 40 -9.59 2.54 16.56
C LYS A 40 -9.18 1.40 15.63
N GLU A 41 -7.88 1.22 15.41
CA GLU A 41 -7.36 0.13 14.59
C GLU A 41 -7.68 -1.24 15.20
N GLN A 42 -7.45 -1.41 16.50
CA GLN A 42 -7.77 -2.65 17.21
C GLN A 42 -9.27 -2.96 17.15
N LYS A 43 -10.13 -1.96 17.35
CA LYS A 43 -11.59 -2.10 17.21
C LYS A 43 -11.98 -2.61 15.81
N LEU A 44 -11.38 -2.06 14.75
CA LEU A 44 -11.65 -2.51 13.38
C LEU A 44 -11.17 -3.94 13.15
N LYS A 45 -9.98 -4.31 13.63
CA LYS A 45 -9.46 -5.68 13.54
C LYS A 45 -10.37 -6.68 14.23
N ILE A 46 -10.79 -6.40 15.47
CA ILE A 46 -11.70 -7.28 16.22
C ILE A 46 -13.04 -7.43 15.48
N ALA A 47 -13.60 -6.34 14.96
CA ALA A 47 -14.84 -6.40 14.18
C ALA A 47 -14.68 -7.25 12.90
N GLN A 48 -13.55 -7.13 12.21
CA GLN A 48 -13.23 -7.96 11.04
C GLN A 48 -13.12 -9.43 11.43
N GLU A 49 -12.41 -9.77 12.50
CA GLU A 49 -12.27 -11.15 12.98
C GLU A 49 -13.61 -11.77 13.37
N ILE A 50 -14.49 -10.99 14.00
CA ILE A 50 -15.86 -11.42 14.30
C ILE A 50 -16.61 -11.72 12.99
N GLY A 51 -16.56 -10.80 12.02
CA GLY A 51 -17.18 -10.99 10.71
C GLY A 51 -16.67 -12.24 9.98
N VAL A 52 -15.35 -12.49 10.03
CA VAL A 52 -14.73 -13.69 9.45
C VAL A 52 -15.25 -14.96 10.14
N LYS A 53 -15.34 -14.97 11.48
CA LYS A 53 -15.87 -16.14 12.22
C LYS A 53 -17.33 -16.42 11.86
N ILE A 54 -18.17 -15.39 11.83
CA ILE A 54 -19.59 -15.51 11.45
C ILE A 54 -19.72 -16.02 10.01
N TYR A 55 -18.96 -15.44 9.08
CA TYR A 55 -18.98 -15.86 7.69
C TYR A 55 -18.50 -17.32 7.52
N ASN A 56 -17.47 -17.73 8.25
CA ASN A 56 -17.02 -19.13 8.23
C ASN A 56 -18.12 -20.08 8.75
N MET A 57 -18.82 -19.71 9.83
CA MET A 57 -19.97 -20.47 10.32
C MET A 57 -21.06 -20.58 9.26
N TYR A 58 -21.40 -19.47 8.59
CA TYR A 58 -22.34 -19.45 7.48
C TYR A 58 -21.94 -20.42 6.36
N MET A 59 -20.67 -20.39 5.94
CA MET A 59 -20.15 -21.26 4.89
C MET A 59 -20.15 -22.75 5.27
N THR A 60 -20.08 -23.06 6.57
CA THR A 60 -20.20 -24.45 7.06
C THR A 60 -21.64 -24.93 7.23
N GLY A 61 -22.63 -24.09 6.90
CA GLY A 61 -24.05 -24.41 7.01
C GLY A 61 -24.62 -24.27 8.43
N ALA A 62 -23.89 -23.63 9.34
CA ALA A 62 -24.41 -23.31 10.67
C ALA A 62 -25.46 -22.19 10.57
N GLU A 63 -26.46 -22.23 11.45
CA GLU A 63 -27.46 -21.16 11.53
C GLU A 63 -26.80 -19.86 12.00
N VAL A 64 -26.90 -18.84 11.15
CA VAL A 64 -26.54 -17.46 11.47
C VAL A 64 -27.80 -16.62 11.50
N PRO A 65 -27.86 -15.54 12.31
CA PRO A 65 -29.03 -14.66 12.34
C PRO A 65 -29.39 -14.13 10.95
N ASP A 66 -30.69 -14.03 10.65
CA ASP A 66 -31.15 -13.49 9.36
C ASP A 66 -30.61 -12.09 9.07
N ALA A 67 -30.40 -11.29 10.12
CA ALA A 67 -29.82 -9.94 10.01
C ALA A 67 -28.42 -9.92 9.38
N VAL A 68 -27.62 -10.97 9.55
CA VAL A 68 -26.25 -11.06 9.00
C VAL A 68 -26.18 -11.92 7.74
N LYS A 69 -27.26 -12.62 7.38
CA LYS A 69 -27.31 -13.50 6.22
C LYS A 69 -27.14 -12.72 4.91
N THR A 70 -27.82 -11.58 4.79
CA THR A 70 -27.66 -10.65 3.65
C THR A 70 -26.21 -10.19 3.51
N ASP A 71 -25.54 -9.87 4.62
CA ASP A 71 -24.14 -9.46 4.60
C ASP A 71 -23.22 -10.62 4.18
N CYS A 72 -23.50 -11.84 4.64
CA CYS A 72 -22.76 -13.03 4.25
C CYS A 72 -22.93 -13.36 2.76
N ASP A 73 -24.14 -13.20 2.21
CA ASP A 73 -24.40 -13.33 0.77
C ASP A 73 -23.63 -12.26 -0.02
N GLY A 74 -23.61 -11.02 0.49
CA GLY A 74 -22.81 -9.93 -0.07
C GLY A 74 -21.31 -10.24 -0.09
N ILE A 75 -20.76 -10.80 0.99
CA ILE A 75 -19.35 -11.25 1.06
C ILE A 75 -19.10 -12.34 0.02
N THR A 76 -20.01 -13.32 -0.11
CA THR A 76 -19.91 -14.40 -1.09
C THR A 76 -19.87 -13.86 -2.51
N GLN A 77 -20.75 -12.90 -2.83
CA GLN A 77 -20.77 -12.23 -4.12
C GLN A 77 -19.43 -11.53 -4.41
N LYS A 78 -18.90 -10.76 -3.45
CA LYS A 78 -17.61 -10.07 -3.63
C LYS A 78 -16.44 -11.03 -3.81
N ILE A 79 -16.45 -12.18 -3.14
CA ILE A 79 -15.44 -13.23 -3.36
C ILE A 79 -15.49 -13.76 -4.80
N ASN A 80 -16.69 -13.96 -5.35
CA ASN A 80 -16.86 -14.41 -6.73
C ASN A 80 -16.41 -13.34 -7.73
N GLU A 81 -16.75 -12.06 -7.49
CA GLU A 81 -16.27 -10.93 -8.31
C GLU A 81 -14.74 -10.83 -8.29
N ILE A 82 -14.10 -10.94 -7.11
CA ILE A 82 -12.64 -10.95 -6.97
C ILE A 82 -12.03 -12.10 -7.78
N LYS A 83 -12.62 -13.29 -7.72
CA LYS A 83 -12.15 -14.46 -8.47
C LYS A 83 -12.25 -14.22 -9.98
N ALA A 84 -13.35 -13.64 -10.46
CA ALA A 84 -13.53 -13.30 -11.87
C ALA A 84 -12.51 -12.24 -12.32
N HIS A 85 -12.27 -11.20 -11.52
CA HIS A 85 -11.27 -10.18 -11.81
C HIS A 85 -9.85 -10.73 -11.85
N LYS A 86 -9.47 -11.59 -10.89
CA LYS A 86 -8.16 -12.24 -10.88
C LYS A 86 -7.94 -13.09 -12.14
N ARG A 87 -8.93 -13.89 -12.52
CA ARG A 87 -8.86 -14.69 -13.75
C ARG A 87 -8.63 -13.82 -14.99
N ARG A 88 -9.37 -12.72 -15.12
CA ARG A 88 -9.19 -11.79 -16.24
C ARG A 88 -7.81 -11.14 -16.25
N LEU A 89 -7.27 -10.81 -15.07
CA LEU A 89 -5.91 -10.26 -14.94
C LEU A 89 -4.86 -11.29 -15.37
N ASP A 90 -5.04 -12.56 -15.02
CA ASP A 90 -4.13 -13.63 -15.41
C ASP A 90 -4.20 -13.91 -16.92
N GLU A 91 -5.38 -13.85 -17.53
CA GLU A 91 -5.57 -13.97 -18.99
C GLU A 91 -4.84 -12.84 -19.75
N ILE A 92 -4.94 -11.60 -19.27
CA ILE A 92 -4.22 -10.44 -19.85
C ILE A 92 -2.71 -10.65 -19.75
N ARG A 93 -2.21 -11.05 -18.57
CA ARG A 93 -0.77 -11.31 -18.36
C ARG A 93 -0.24 -12.45 -19.23
N ALA A 94 -1.04 -13.50 -19.44
CA ALA A 94 -0.67 -14.61 -20.32
C ALA A 94 -0.60 -14.17 -21.79
N GLN A 95 -1.48 -13.28 -22.24
CA GLN A 95 -1.43 -12.69 -23.58
C GLN A 95 -0.18 -11.81 -23.76
N GLU A 96 0.13 -10.95 -22.79
CA GLU A 96 1.34 -10.11 -22.81
C GLU A 96 2.63 -10.95 -22.88
N GLN A 97 2.69 -12.09 -22.18
CA GLN A 97 3.83 -13.00 -22.22
C GLN A 97 3.90 -13.81 -23.52
N GLY A 98 2.76 -14.13 -24.14
CA GLY A 98 2.69 -14.79 -25.43
C GLY A 98 3.15 -13.91 -26.59
N GLU A 99 2.87 -12.60 -26.54
CA GLU A 99 3.28 -11.63 -27.57
C GLU A 99 4.75 -11.19 -27.43
N GLN A 100 5.35 -11.32 -26.23
CA GLN A 100 6.78 -11.06 -26.01
C GLN A 100 7.70 -12.18 -26.50
N ASN A 101 7.16 -13.27 -27.06
CA ASN A 101 7.95 -14.32 -27.71
C ASN A 101 8.29 -13.95 -29.18
N THR A 102 8.55 -12.67 -29.42
CA THR A 102 9.15 -12.20 -30.67
C THR A 102 10.64 -12.51 -30.60
N ALA A 103 11.10 -13.40 -31.49
CA ALA A 103 12.46 -13.94 -31.48
C ALA A 103 13.52 -12.82 -31.35
N LYS A 104 14.26 -12.83 -30.23
CA LYS A 104 15.32 -11.86 -29.97
C LYS A 104 16.37 -11.91 -31.09
N LYS A 105 16.83 -10.75 -31.55
CA LYS A 105 17.89 -10.66 -32.56
C LYS A 105 19.26 -10.72 -31.90
N VAL A 106 20.06 -11.71 -32.25
CA VAL A 106 21.44 -11.85 -31.74
C VAL A 106 22.39 -11.07 -32.63
N CYS A 107 23.14 -10.13 -32.05
CA CYS A 107 24.18 -9.39 -32.75
C CYS A 107 25.44 -10.24 -32.94
N GLU A 108 26.28 -9.93 -33.94
CA GLU A 108 27.64 -10.46 -34.09
C GLU A 108 28.51 -10.32 -32.83
N CYS A 109 28.24 -9.33 -31.98
CA CYS A 109 28.95 -9.16 -30.71
C CYS A 109 28.47 -10.09 -29.57
N GLY A 110 27.51 -10.97 -29.86
CA GLY A 110 26.92 -11.92 -28.91
C GLY A 110 25.84 -11.35 -27.99
N PHE A 111 25.40 -10.10 -28.20
CA PHE A 111 24.34 -9.49 -27.39
C PHE A 111 22.95 -9.76 -27.98
N GLU A 112 22.00 -10.18 -27.14
CA GLU A 112 20.59 -10.35 -27.49
C GLU A 112 19.87 -9.00 -27.45
N ASN A 113 19.29 -8.59 -28.58
CA ASN A 113 18.55 -7.34 -28.69
C ASN A 113 17.06 -7.62 -28.85
N ALA A 114 16.25 -6.63 -28.47
CA ALA A 114 14.82 -6.67 -28.70
C ALA A 114 14.52 -6.84 -30.21
N PRO A 115 13.43 -7.55 -30.56
CA PRO A 115 13.12 -7.93 -31.95
C PRO A 115 12.90 -6.74 -32.89
N ASP A 116 12.48 -5.61 -32.35
CA ASP A 116 12.26 -4.32 -33.02
C ASP A 116 13.53 -3.46 -33.16
N SER A 117 14.67 -3.89 -32.59
CA SER A 117 15.92 -3.14 -32.65
C SER A 117 16.56 -3.23 -34.04
N ASN A 118 16.84 -2.06 -34.64
CA ASN A 118 17.59 -1.96 -35.90
C ASN A 118 19.11 -1.96 -35.68
N PHE A 119 19.56 -1.56 -34.49
CA PHE A 119 20.97 -1.45 -34.10
C PHE A 119 21.19 -2.15 -32.77
N CYS A 120 22.38 -2.71 -32.58
CA CYS A 120 22.74 -3.36 -31.34
C CYS A 120 22.90 -2.34 -30.21
N GLN A 121 22.20 -2.56 -29.09
CA GLN A 121 22.27 -1.67 -27.93
C GLN A 121 23.63 -1.69 -27.20
N LYS A 122 24.47 -2.70 -27.47
CA LYS A 122 25.81 -2.83 -26.86
C LYS A 122 26.93 -2.30 -27.75
N CYS A 123 26.91 -2.62 -29.04
CA CYS A 123 28.03 -2.30 -29.95
C CYS A 123 27.68 -1.31 -31.07
N GLY A 124 26.43 -0.89 -31.20
CA GLY A 124 25.97 0.09 -32.19
C GLY A 124 25.91 -0.41 -33.64
N LYS A 125 26.34 -1.65 -33.92
CA LYS A 125 26.26 -2.24 -35.27
C LYS A 125 24.81 -2.53 -35.67
N LYS A 126 24.52 -2.41 -36.97
CA LYS A 126 23.20 -2.76 -37.53
C LYS A 126 22.92 -4.26 -37.35
N LEU A 127 21.72 -4.60 -36.90
CA LEU A 127 21.25 -5.98 -36.79
C LEU A 127 20.64 -6.39 -38.13
N ASN A 128 21.10 -7.51 -38.70
CA ASN A 128 20.50 -8.13 -39.88
C ASN A 128 19.43 -9.13 -39.48
#